data_AF-A0A0K9XMB7-F1
#
_entry.id   AF-A0A0K9XMB7-F1
#
_cell.length_a   1.000
_cell.length_b   1.000
_cell.length_c   1.000
_cell.angle_alpha   90.00
_cell.angle_beta   90.00
_cell.angle_gamma   90.00
#
_symmetry.space_group_name_H-M   'P 1'
#
loop_
_entity.id
_entity.type
_entity.pdbx_description
1 polymer ?
#
loop_
_entity_poly.entity_id
_entity_poly.type
_entity_poly.pdbx_seq_one_letter_code
_entity_poly.pdbx_strand_id
1 'polypeptide(L)'
;MDSAAAAVSAPGPSTADAPAGSRTWRQALRAPRLDPYWLAGTLFVLYTALSVTRHVRMLTISWDLGIFEQAVRTYAHLQTPVADLKGPGANILGDHFSPVTALLAPFYRLFPTPVTLLVAQAALFALSAVPVTRLAAGKLGRARGLAIGIAYGFSWGVQRAVDFDFHEIAFAMPLLAFSLEAVVGRRWRAAALWALPLVLVKEDLGVTVAAIGVAILVSLRRTGRDPRAVRLACGLVVLGLLATVLALTVAIPAFNTTGSYDYWKKLDGQGPAPVIPPLTALRTLLWILLPTTGLLALRSPVLIAAVPTVAWRFVSHDDHYWGTDWHYNAVLMPVVFVALTDALARTRHSPRGWLRRYAHQLPAAVAGAALALSASLPLYALTEPATYRIPENVRATERLLGRIPDGATVEASDVAAISRLTGRCRVFWIGDTRGIRPDYLVERAGDGKAATDLVAEAERMHPGTRYTVLGTEGITVVLKRIAPA
;
A
#
# COMPACT_ATOMS: atom_id res chain seq x y z
N MET A 1 -10.35 95.60 10.23
CA MET A 1 -11.75 95.30 9.86
C MET A 1 -11.69 94.26 8.76
N ASP A 2 -12.25 93.08 9.05
CA ASP A 2 -12.89 92.12 8.14
C ASP A 2 -12.03 91.46 7.04
N SER A 3 -12.09 90.16 6.74
CA SER A 3 -12.83 89.03 7.31
C SER A 3 -12.20 87.75 6.75
N ALA A 4 -12.39 86.64 7.46
CA ALA A 4 -11.98 85.31 7.09
C ALA A 4 -12.73 84.79 5.84
N ALA A 5 -12.01 84.06 4.98
CA ALA A 5 -12.61 83.09 4.07
C ALA A 5 -11.82 81.78 4.17
N ALA A 6 -12.34 80.87 5.00
CA ALA A 6 -11.86 79.50 5.12
C ALA A 6 -12.19 78.74 3.83
N ALA A 7 -11.17 78.28 3.12
CA ALA A 7 -11.33 77.31 2.05
C ALA A 7 -11.57 75.93 2.66
N VAL A 8 -12.81 75.44 2.61
CA VAL A 8 -13.16 74.07 2.96
C VAL A 8 -12.63 73.15 1.85
N SER A 9 -11.56 72.42 2.14
CA SER A 9 -11.09 71.32 1.30
C SER A 9 -12.12 70.19 1.32
N ALA A 10 -12.68 69.85 0.15
CA ALA A 10 -13.54 68.69 0.00
C ALA A 10 -12.80 67.40 0.41
N PRO A 11 -13.45 66.44 1.10
CA PRO A 11 -12.85 65.14 1.37
C PRO A 11 -12.59 64.44 0.03
N GLY A 12 -11.34 64.04 -0.20
CA GLY A 12 -11.01 63.15 -1.33
C GLY A 12 -11.83 61.87 -1.27
N PRO A 13 -12.14 61.25 -2.42
CA PRO A 13 -12.94 60.03 -2.45
C PRO A 13 -12.28 58.99 -1.54
N SER A 14 -13.05 58.53 -0.56
CA SER A 14 -12.67 57.42 0.30
C SER A 14 -12.29 56.25 -0.60
N THR A 15 -11.17 55.60 -0.27
CA THR A 15 -10.84 54.27 -0.78
C THR A 15 -11.80 53.27 -0.14
N ALA A 16 -13.08 53.39 -0.47
CA ALA A 16 -14.10 52.43 -0.16
C ALA A 16 -13.96 51.27 -1.14
N ASP A 17 -13.61 50.12 -0.59
CA ASP A 17 -13.90 48.78 -1.11
C ASP A 17 -13.86 48.62 -2.62
N ALA A 18 -12.65 48.39 -3.13
CA ALA A 18 -12.50 47.67 -4.39
C ALA A 18 -13.26 46.33 -4.24
N PRO A 19 -14.27 46.06 -5.09
CA PRO A 19 -15.06 44.84 -4.96
C PRO A 19 -14.10 43.66 -5.11
N ALA A 20 -14.16 42.72 -4.16
CA ALA A 20 -13.42 41.47 -4.20
C ALA A 20 -13.78 40.75 -5.51
N GLY A 21 -12.97 40.97 -6.54
CA GLY A 21 -13.21 40.45 -7.89
C GLY A 21 -13.42 38.96 -7.81
N SER A 22 -14.58 38.50 -8.28
CA SER A 22 -14.94 37.09 -8.36
C SER A 22 -13.84 36.35 -9.12
N ARG A 23 -12.93 35.69 -8.39
CA ARG A 23 -11.92 34.83 -9.01
C ARG A 23 -12.65 33.86 -9.91
N THR A 24 -12.32 33.87 -11.20
CA THR A 24 -12.90 32.92 -12.13
C THR A 24 -12.60 31.50 -11.63
N TRP A 25 -13.52 30.56 -11.83
CA TRP A 25 -13.34 29.17 -11.40
C TRP A 25 -12.00 28.58 -11.88
N ARG A 26 -11.53 28.98 -13.07
CA ARG A 26 -10.21 28.62 -13.61
C ARG A 26 -9.03 29.14 -12.79
N GLN A 27 -9.11 30.38 -12.27
CA GLN A 27 -8.08 30.93 -11.37
C GLN A 27 -8.11 30.24 -10.01
N ALA A 28 -9.28 29.86 -9.51
CA ALA A 28 -9.41 29.09 -8.28
C ALA A 28 -8.77 27.70 -8.40
N LEU A 29 -8.94 27.00 -9.52
CA LEU A 29 -8.34 25.70 -9.80
C LEU A 29 -6.81 25.72 -9.94
N ARG A 30 -6.21 26.87 -10.27
CA ARG A 30 -4.75 27.04 -10.40
C ARG A 30 -4.07 27.48 -9.10
N ALA A 31 -4.82 27.60 -8.00
CA ALA A 31 -4.28 28.05 -6.72
C ALA A 31 -3.20 27.06 -6.20
N PRO A 32 -2.01 27.54 -5.75
CA PRO A 32 -0.92 26.68 -5.26
C PRO A 32 -1.33 25.69 -4.16
N ARG A 33 -2.35 26.03 -3.36
CA ARG A 33 -2.90 25.16 -2.32
C ARG A 33 -3.53 23.86 -2.86
N LEU A 34 -3.88 23.83 -4.14
CA LEU A 34 -4.48 22.68 -4.80
C LEU A 34 -3.44 21.71 -5.38
N ASP A 35 -2.17 22.11 -5.45
CA ASP A 35 -1.08 21.29 -6.02
C ASP A 35 -1.01 19.86 -5.43
N PRO A 36 -1.09 19.64 -4.09
CA PRO A 36 -1.07 18.28 -3.54
C PRO A 36 -2.24 17.42 -4.02
N TYR A 37 -3.40 18.04 -4.27
CA TYR A 37 -4.62 17.35 -4.70
C TYR A 37 -4.58 17.05 -6.20
N TRP A 38 -4.06 17.97 -7.01
CA TRP A 38 -3.82 17.70 -8.43
C TRP A 38 -2.81 16.57 -8.62
N LEU A 39 -1.71 16.61 -7.88
CA LEU A 39 -0.72 15.54 -7.90
C LEU A 39 -1.36 14.20 -7.47
N ALA A 40 -2.11 14.17 -6.37
CA ALA A 40 -2.83 12.97 -5.96
C ALA A 40 -3.81 12.48 -7.04
N GLY A 41 -4.57 13.38 -7.68
CA GLY A 41 -5.46 13.02 -8.78
C GLY A 41 -4.71 12.39 -9.97
N THR A 42 -3.57 12.96 -10.36
CA THR A 42 -2.71 12.40 -11.41
C THR A 42 -2.17 11.01 -11.01
N LEU A 43 -1.65 10.87 -9.79
CA LEU A 43 -1.14 9.59 -9.29
C LEU A 43 -2.24 8.53 -9.22
N PHE A 44 -3.46 8.89 -8.81
CA PHE A 44 -4.61 8.00 -8.81
C PHE A 44 -4.91 7.44 -10.20
N VAL A 45 -4.92 8.31 -11.22
CA VAL A 45 -5.13 7.89 -12.61
C VAL A 45 -4.01 6.96 -13.07
N LEU A 46 -2.75 7.31 -12.80
CA LEU A 46 -1.60 6.49 -13.19
C LEU A 46 -1.60 5.12 -12.52
N TYR A 47 -1.80 5.05 -11.20
CA TYR A 47 -1.81 3.81 -10.45
C TYR A 47 -3.00 2.93 -10.86
N THR A 48 -4.18 3.52 -11.05
CA THR A 48 -5.36 2.79 -11.53
C THR A 48 -5.12 2.23 -12.93
N ALA A 49 -4.59 3.04 -13.85
CA ALA A 49 -4.27 2.59 -15.20
C ALA A 49 -3.27 1.42 -15.16
N LEU A 50 -2.22 1.52 -14.35
CA LEU A 50 -1.23 0.46 -14.21
C LEU A 50 -1.85 -0.84 -13.67
N SER A 51 -2.52 -0.81 -12.52
CA SER A 51 -3.09 -2.02 -11.91
C SER A 51 -4.19 -2.63 -12.79
N VAL A 52 -5.06 -1.82 -13.40
CA VAL A 52 -6.14 -2.34 -14.27
C VAL A 52 -5.59 -2.92 -15.57
N THR A 53 -4.65 -2.26 -16.23
CA THR A 53 -4.05 -2.79 -17.48
C THR A 53 -3.31 -4.10 -17.25
N ARG A 54 -2.61 -4.23 -16.12
CA ARG A 54 -2.01 -5.50 -15.69
C ARG A 54 -3.05 -6.57 -15.45
N HIS A 55 -4.10 -6.25 -14.70
CA HIS A 55 -5.19 -7.18 -14.40
C HIS A 55 -5.83 -7.71 -15.69
N VAL A 56 -6.30 -6.83 -16.59
CA VAL A 56 -6.97 -7.24 -17.84
C VAL A 56 -6.05 -8.01 -18.80
N ARG A 57 -4.73 -7.86 -18.66
CA ARG A 57 -3.72 -8.63 -19.41
C ARG A 57 -3.29 -9.93 -18.72
N MET A 58 -3.94 -10.32 -17.62
CA MET A 58 -3.59 -11.51 -16.83
C MET A 58 -2.14 -11.49 -16.32
N LEU A 59 -1.65 -10.30 -15.95
CA LEU A 59 -0.33 -10.09 -15.36
C LEU A 59 -0.38 -10.01 -13.83
N THR A 60 -1.46 -10.49 -13.20
CA THR A 60 -1.55 -10.69 -11.75
C THR A 60 -0.43 -11.62 -11.32
N ILE A 61 0.38 -11.20 -10.36
CA ILE A 61 1.58 -11.95 -9.93
C ILE A 61 1.42 -12.66 -8.59
N SER A 62 0.37 -12.31 -7.82
CA SER A 62 0.08 -12.94 -6.53
C SER A 62 -1.35 -13.46 -6.43
N TRP A 63 -1.50 -14.59 -5.75
CA TRP A 63 -2.78 -15.09 -5.27
C TRP A 63 -3.44 -14.19 -4.20
N ASP A 64 -2.71 -13.21 -3.64
CA ASP A 64 -3.19 -12.30 -2.60
C ASP A 64 -4.44 -11.53 -3.04
N LEU A 65 -4.51 -11.11 -4.30
CA LEU A 65 -5.69 -10.45 -4.83
C LEU A 65 -6.94 -11.33 -4.70
N GLY A 66 -6.83 -12.63 -4.94
CA GLY A 66 -7.92 -13.58 -4.75
C GLY A 66 -8.27 -13.80 -3.28
N ILE A 67 -7.26 -13.88 -2.40
CA ILE A 67 -7.45 -14.04 -0.95
C ILE A 67 -8.23 -12.85 -0.37
N PHE A 68 -7.77 -11.63 -0.64
CA PHE A 68 -8.44 -10.42 -0.16
C PHE A 68 -9.82 -10.24 -0.78
N GLU A 69 -10.00 -10.62 -2.04
CA GLU A 69 -11.28 -10.52 -2.69
C GLU A 69 -12.34 -11.48 -2.10
N GLN A 70 -11.95 -12.72 -1.76
CA GLN A 70 -12.83 -13.65 -1.05
C GLN A 70 -13.25 -13.10 0.33
N ALA A 71 -12.31 -12.52 1.07
CA ALA A 71 -12.56 -11.90 2.37
C ALA A 71 -13.47 -10.67 2.27
N VAL A 72 -13.19 -9.74 1.34
CA VAL A 72 -14.00 -8.52 1.15
C VAL A 72 -15.40 -8.87 0.64
N ARG A 73 -15.52 -9.88 -0.23
CA ARG A 73 -16.83 -10.38 -0.70
C ARG A 73 -17.67 -10.88 0.46
N THR A 74 -17.11 -11.69 1.36
CA THR A 74 -17.86 -12.20 2.52
C THR A 74 -18.25 -11.06 3.49
N TYR A 75 -17.36 -10.08 3.72
CA TYR A 75 -17.73 -8.86 4.45
C TYR A 75 -18.88 -8.08 3.78
N ALA A 76 -18.91 -7.99 2.44
CA ALA A 76 -19.98 -7.31 1.69
C ALA A 76 -21.35 -7.97 1.83
N HIS A 77 -21.39 -9.21 2.32
CA HIS A 77 -22.60 -9.95 2.64
C HIS A 77 -22.81 -10.13 4.17
N LEU A 78 -22.03 -9.41 5.01
CA LEU A 78 -22.07 -9.50 6.47
C LEU A 78 -21.84 -10.92 7.00
N GLN A 79 -20.98 -11.68 6.31
CA GLN A 79 -20.60 -13.03 6.68
C GLN A 79 -19.20 -13.05 7.29
N THR A 80 -18.85 -14.17 7.93
CA THR A 80 -17.49 -14.44 8.41
C THR A 80 -16.49 -14.30 7.25
N PRO A 81 -15.36 -13.60 7.43
CA PRO A 81 -14.43 -13.30 6.35
C PRO A 81 -13.59 -14.52 5.97
N VAL A 82 -14.16 -15.37 5.12
CA VAL A 82 -13.55 -16.63 4.69
C VAL A 82 -12.72 -16.42 3.43
N ALA A 83 -11.51 -16.99 3.41
CA ALA A 83 -10.64 -17.10 2.26
C ALA A 83 -10.31 -18.57 2.00
N ASP A 84 -11.13 -19.24 1.18
CA ASP A 84 -10.97 -20.66 0.81
C ASP A 84 -9.61 -20.94 0.11
N LEU A 85 -8.97 -19.92 -0.48
CA LEU A 85 -7.60 -20.00 -1.01
C LEU A 85 -6.54 -20.29 0.06
N LYS A 86 -6.81 -19.96 1.33
CA LYS A 86 -5.94 -20.28 2.48
C LYS A 86 -6.29 -21.62 3.14
N GLY A 87 -7.22 -22.36 2.54
CA GLY A 87 -7.79 -23.58 3.06
C GLY A 87 -9.31 -23.43 3.24
N PRO A 88 -10.10 -24.49 2.98
CA PRO A 88 -11.55 -24.45 3.08
C PRO A 88 -12.05 -23.91 4.42
N GLY A 89 -12.85 -22.85 4.37
CA GLY A 89 -13.42 -22.22 5.57
C GLY A 89 -12.43 -21.41 6.42
N ALA A 90 -11.20 -21.20 5.96
CA ALA A 90 -10.20 -20.43 6.71
C ALA A 90 -10.66 -18.98 6.91
N ASN A 91 -10.65 -18.51 8.16
CA ASN A 91 -10.93 -17.13 8.49
C ASN A 91 -9.68 -16.28 8.30
N ILE A 92 -9.76 -15.24 7.47
CA ILE A 92 -8.59 -14.40 7.13
C ILE A 92 -7.99 -13.69 8.34
N LEU A 93 -8.80 -13.39 9.37
CA LEU A 93 -8.32 -12.77 10.60
C LEU A 93 -7.44 -13.71 11.45
N GLY A 94 -7.49 -15.02 11.18
CA GLY A 94 -6.59 -16.02 11.75
C GLY A 94 -5.26 -16.15 11.01
N ASP A 95 -5.11 -15.48 9.87
CA ASP A 95 -3.85 -15.38 9.11
C ASP A 95 -3.18 -14.03 9.38
N HIS A 96 -3.86 -12.93 9.07
CA HIS A 96 -3.45 -11.57 9.36
C HIS A 96 -4.59 -10.80 10.03
N PHE A 97 -4.30 -10.12 11.14
CA PHE A 97 -5.30 -9.30 11.81
C PHE A 97 -5.45 -7.96 11.08
N SER A 98 -6.29 -7.97 10.04
CA SER A 98 -6.50 -6.85 9.12
C SER A 98 -7.98 -6.45 8.95
N PRO A 99 -8.74 -6.23 10.04
CA PRO A 99 -10.17 -5.92 9.96
C PRO A 99 -10.50 -4.62 9.20
N VAL A 100 -9.51 -3.73 8.97
CA VAL A 100 -9.70 -2.52 8.15
C VAL A 100 -10.21 -2.84 6.73
N THR A 101 -9.90 -4.02 6.19
CA THR A 101 -10.30 -4.44 4.85
C THR A 101 -11.83 -4.48 4.68
N ALA A 102 -12.58 -4.65 5.77
CA ALA A 102 -14.04 -4.55 5.79
C ALA A 102 -14.57 -3.19 5.30
N LEU A 103 -13.77 -2.12 5.35
CA LEU A 103 -14.15 -0.81 4.80
C LEU A 103 -14.34 -0.83 3.27
N LEU A 104 -13.81 -1.83 2.57
CA LEU A 104 -14.03 -2.00 1.13
C LEU A 104 -15.36 -2.68 0.80
N ALA A 105 -16.02 -3.31 1.78
CA ALA A 105 -17.23 -4.10 1.59
C ALA A 105 -18.38 -3.32 0.90
N PRO A 106 -18.70 -2.06 1.27
CA PRO A 106 -19.76 -1.32 0.58
C PRO A 106 -19.44 -1.03 -0.89
N PHE A 107 -18.16 -0.78 -1.22
CA PHE A 107 -17.74 -0.52 -2.59
C PHE A 107 -17.75 -1.80 -3.42
N TYR A 108 -17.31 -2.91 -2.84
CA TYR A 108 -17.38 -4.22 -3.49
C TYR A 108 -18.84 -4.66 -3.71
N ARG A 109 -19.76 -4.30 -2.80
CA ARG A 109 -21.20 -4.55 -2.99
C ARG A 109 -21.76 -3.86 -4.24
N LEU A 110 -21.28 -2.65 -4.53
CA LEU A 110 -21.67 -1.89 -5.73
C LEU A 110 -20.96 -2.39 -6.99
N PHE A 111 -19.71 -2.82 -6.85
CA PHE A 111 -18.85 -3.27 -7.94
C PHE A 111 -18.15 -4.58 -7.53
N PRO A 112 -18.81 -5.75 -7.68
CA PRO A 112 -18.31 -7.03 -7.18
C PRO A 112 -17.23 -7.60 -8.12
N THR A 113 -16.05 -6.98 -8.09
CA THR A 113 -14.91 -7.34 -8.93
C THR A 113 -13.59 -7.10 -8.18
N PRO A 114 -12.56 -7.93 -8.38
CA PRO A 114 -11.21 -7.67 -7.87
C PRO A 114 -10.65 -6.30 -8.26
N VAL A 115 -11.10 -5.73 -9.39
CA VAL A 115 -10.72 -4.38 -9.83
C VAL A 115 -11.09 -3.32 -8.79
N THR A 116 -12.16 -3.51 -8.02
CA THR A 116 -12.57 -2.59 -6.95
C THR A 116 -11.50 -2.45 -5.88
N LEU A 117 -10.84 -3.55 -5.52
CA LEU A 117 -9.74 -3.56 -4.56
C LEU A 117 -8.51 -2.83 -5.14
N LEU A 118 -8.18 -3.09 -6.41
CA LEU A 118 -7.06 -2.42 -7.10
C LEU A 118 -7.26 -0.89 -7.17
N VAL A 119 -8.46 -0.44 -7.53
CA VAL A 119 -8.82 0.98 -7.55
C VAL A 119 -8.78 1.59 -6.15
N ALA A 120 -9.24 0.87 -5.13
CA ALA A 120 -9.20 1.34 -3.75
C ALA A 120 -7.74 1.53 -3.26
N GLN A 121 -6.85 0.58 -3.55
CA GLN A 121 -5.42 0.72 -3.26
C GLN A 121 -4.80 1.91 -3.97
N ALA A 122 -5.07 2.08 -5.27
CA ALA A 122 -4.61 3.24 -6.04
C ALA A 122 -5.07 4.56 -5.41
N ALA A 123 -6.32 4.64 -4.95
CA ALA A 123 -6.87 5.82 -4.28
C ALA A 123 -6.19 6.11 -2.94
N LEU A 124 -5.98 5.10 -2.10
CA LEU A 124 -5.32 5.25 -0.79
C LEU A 124 -3.85 5.68 -0.94
N PHE A 125 -3.13 5.09 -1.90
CA PHE A 125 -1.76 5.46 -2.22
C PHE A 125 -1.69 6.89 -2.76
N ALA A 126 -2.56 7.27 -3.69
CA ALA A 126 -2.64 8.64 -4.18
C ALA A 126 -2.97 9.64 -3.06
N LEU A 127 -3.92 9.31 -2.18
CA LEU A 127 -4.31 10.14 -1.04
C LEU A 127 -3.12 10.40 -0.09
N SER A 128 -2.26 9.40 0.11
CA SER A 128 -1.07 9.55 0.96
C SER A 128 -0.06 10.58 0.45
N ALA A 129 -0.07 10.90 -0.85
CA ALA A 129 0.79 11.94 -1.42
C ALA A 129 0.36 13.36 -0.99
N VAL A 130 -0.91 13.55 -0.61
CA VAL A 130 -1.45 14.86 -0.20
C VAL A 130 -0.71 15.43 1.01
N PRO A 131 -0.68 14.77 2.19
CA PRO A 131 0.03 15.31 3.36
C PRO A 131 1.55 15.44 3.13
N VAL A 132 2.18 14.53 2.38
CA VAL A 132 3.62 14.61 2.06
C VAL A 132 3.92 15.88 1.26
N THR A 133 3.19 16.10 0.17
CA THR A 133 3.38 17.25 -0.72
C THR A 133 2.98 18.55 -0.03
N ARG A 134 1.88 18.54 0.73
CA ARG A 134 1.40 19.71 1.50
C ARG A 134 2.40 20.14 2.55
N LEU A 135 2.93 19.19 3.33
CA LEU A 135 3.97 19.46 4.32
C LEU A 135 5.22 20.06 3.66
N ALA A 136 5.68 19.44 2.58
CA ALA A 136 6.87 19.87 1.87
C ALA A 136 6.70 21.26 1.24
N ALA A 137 5.54 21.54 0.64
CA ALA A 137 5.23 22.86 0.09
C ALA A 137 5.15 23.92 1.19
N GLY A 138 4.50 23.63 2.31
CA GLY A 138 4.40 24.52 3.45
C GLY A 138 5.75 24.83 4.11
N LYS A 139 6.69 23.86 4.11
CA LYS A 139 8.02 24.04 4.70
C LYS A 139 9.03 24.60 3.71
N LEU A 140 9.03 24.22 2.44
CA LEU A 140 10.11 24.44 1.47
C LEU A 140 9.73 25.37 0.31
N GLY A 141 8.46 25.77 0.21
CA GLY A 141 7.89 26.52 -0.90
C GLY A 141 7.31 25.61 -2.00
N ARG A 142 6.44 26.17 -2.85
CA ARG A 142 5.65 25.45 -3.87
C ARG A 142 6.46 24.47 -4.71
N ALA A 143 7.50 24.95 -5.41
CA ALA A 143 8.27 24.15 -6.36
C ALA A 143 9.00 22.97 -5.69
N ARG A 144 9.67 23.21 -4.56
CA ARG A 144 10.36 22.15 -3.81
C ARG A 144 9.38 21.18 -3.18
N GLY A 145 8.22 21.66 -2.73
CA GLY A 145 7.15 20.82 -2.22
C GLY A 145 6.60 19.87 -3.28
N LEU A 146 6.32 20.38 -4.47
CA LEU A 146 5.93 19.58 -5.63
C LEU A 146 7.01 18.57 -6.01
N ALA A 147 8.29 18.95 -6.01
CA ALA A 147 9.38 18.02 -6.29
C ALA A 147 9.42 16.85 -5.30
N ILE A 148 9.24 17.11 -3.99
CA ILE A 148 9.13 16.04 -2.98
C ILE A 148 7.89 15.18 -3.19
N GLY A 149 6.75 15.79 -3.53
CA GLY A 149 5.52 15.05 -3.85
C GLY A 149 5.68 14.11 -5.05
N ILE A 150 6.29 14.61 -6.14
CA ILE A 150 6.58 13.82 -7.33
C ILE A 150 7.56 12.69 -6.98
N ALA A 151 8.63 13.00 -6.24
CA ALA A 151 9.58 11.99 -5.79
C ALA A 151 8.92 10.88 -4.96
N TYR A 152 7.98 11.25 -4.08
CA TYR A 152 7.19 10.30 -3.30
C TYR A 152 6.30 9.42 -4.19
N GLY A 153 5.50 10.01 -5.08
CA GLY A 153 4.59 9.27 -5.95
C GLY A 153 5.29 8.37 -6.96
N PHE A 154 6.47 8.77 -7.44
CA PHE A 154 7.30 7.97 -8.34
C PHE A 154 8.35 7.14 -7.60
N SER A 155 8.30 7.08 -6.26
CA SER A 155 9.26 6.28 -5.50
C SER A 155 9.07 4.79 -5.79
N TRP A 156 10.18 4.06 -5.81
CA TRP A 156 10.19 2.64 -6.16
C TRP A 156 9.30 1.80 -5.23
N GLY A 157 9.27 2.11 -3.93
CA GLY A 157 8.44 1.37 -2.96
C GLY A 157 6.95 1.54 -3.21
N VAL A 158 6.51 2.72 -3.67
CA VAL A 158 5.11 2.94 -4.05
C VAL A 158 4.80 2.21 -5.36
N GLN A 159 5.65 2.34 -6.38
CA GLN A 159 5.42 1.68 -7.68
C GLN A 159 5.38 0.15 -7.58
N ARG A 160 6.30 -0.47 -6.83
CA ARG A 160 6.33 -1.93 -6.66
C ARG A 160 5.11 -2.46 -5.91
N ALA A 161 4.58 -1.71 -4.96
CA ALA A 161 3.35 -2.11 -4.26
C ALA A 161 2.10 -1.95 -5.13
N VAL A 162 2.05 -0.96 -6.04
CA VAL A 162 0.96 -0.85 -7.04
C VAL A 162 0.99 -2.02 -8.04
N ASP A 163 2.19 -2.54 -8.35
CA ASP A 163 2.43 -3.64 -9.28
C ASP A 163 2.10 -5.03 -8.72
N PHE A 164 2.19 -5.19 -7.39
CA PHE A 164 2.02 -6.45 -6.66
C PHE A 164 0.57 -6.79 -6.28
N ASP A 165 -0.40 -6.00 -6.72
CA ASP A 165 -1.84 -6.15 -6.41
C ASP A 165 -2.21 -5.72 -4.97
N PHE A 166 -3.49 -5.87 -4.61
CA PHE A 166 -4.08 -5.30 -3.39
C PHE A 166 -3.54 -5.91 -2.11
N HIS A 167 -3.15 -5.05 -1.15
CA HIS A 167 -2.78 -5.43 0.21
C HIS A 167 -3.39 -4.46 1.23
N GLU A 168 -3.72 -4.95 2.42
CA GLU A 168 -4.26 -4.19 3.55
C GLU A 168 -3.36 -3.00 3.96
N ILE A 169 -2.04 -3.12 3.74
CA ILE A 169 -1.09 -2.03 3.99
C ILE A 169 -1.39 -0.75 3.20
N ALA A 170 -2.24 -0.82 2.17
CA ALA A 170 -2.72 0.37 1.48
C ALA A 170 -3.42 1.36 2.39
N PHE A 171 -4.13 0.88 3.42
CA PHE A 171 -4.72 1.75 4.43
C PHE A 171 -3.68 2.43 5.31
N ALA A 172 -2.53 1.78 5.56
CA ALA A 172 -1.46 2.37 6.36
C ALA A 172 -0.81 3.58 5.66
N MET A 173 -0.75 3.60 4.33
CA MET A 173 -0.11 4.66 3.55
C MET A 173 -0.62 6.07 3.90
N PRO A 174 -1.92 6.40 3.77
CA PRO A 174 -2.43 7.72 4.14
C PRO A 174 -2.41 7.95 5.66
N LEU A 175 -2.69 6.94 6.49
CA LEU A 175 -2.69 7.05 7.94
C LEU A 175 -1.31 7.48 8.48
N LEU A 176 -0.24 6.82 8.01
CA LEU A 176 1.14 7.19 8.31
C LEU A 176 1.46 8.59 7.82
N ALA A 177 1.12 8.90 6.57
CA ALA A 177 1.45 10.19 5.98
C ALA A 177 0.79 11.37 6.72
N PHE A 178 -0.50 11.27 7.05
CA PHE A 178 -1.22 12.29 7.84
C PHE A 178 -0.74 12.35 9.29
N SER A 179 -0.48 11.20 9.92
CA SER A 179 0.03 11.16 11.30
C SER A 179 1.39 11.85 11.39
N LEU A 180 2.32 11.52 10.50
CA LEU A 180 3.68 12.06 10.53
C LEU A 180 3.72 13.53 10.10
N GLU A 181 2.87 13.96 9.17
CA GLU A 181 2.65 15.40 8.92
C GLU A 181 2.22 16.12 10.21
N ALA A 182 1.30 15.53 10.97
CA ALA A 182 0.86 16.09 12.24
C ALA A 182 1.97 16.05 13.31
N VAL A 183 2.83 15.03 13.34
CA VAL A 183 4.03 15.00 14.21
C VAL A 183 4.96 16.18 13.89
N VAL A 184 5.32 16.37 12.62
CA VAL A 184 6.19 17.50 12.19
C VAL A 184 5.51 18.85 12.44
N GLY A 185 4.19 18.91 12.24
CA GLY A 185 3.37 20.07 12.55
C GLY A 185 3.08 20.28 14.04
N ARG A 186 3.56 19.39 14.93
CA ARG A 186 3.33 19.41 16.39
C ARG A 186 1.85 19.38 16.80
N ARG A 187 1.00 18.82 15.93
CA ARG A 187 -0.44 18.62 16.18
C ARG A 187 -0.65 17.25 16.83
N TRP A 188 -0.21 17.09 18.08
CA TRP A 188 -0.10 15.78 18.73
C TRP A 188 -1.39 14.96 18.75
N ARG A 189 -2.54 15.61 19.00
CA ARG A 189 -3.85 14.94 18.95
C ARG A 189 -4.17 14.39 17.58
N ALA A 190 -3.95 15.18 16.52
CA ALA A 190 -4.16 14.71 15.15
C ALA A 190 -3.18 13.57 14.81
N ALA A 191 -1.91 13.68 15.23
CA ALA A 191 -0.94 12.60 15.03
C ALA A 191 -1.43 11.28 15.66
N ALA A 192 -1.93 11.34 16.89
CA ALA A 192 -2.51 10.18 17.57
C ALA A 192 -3.76 9.64 16.86
N LEU A 193 -4.72 10.49 16.49
CA LEU A 193 -5.95 10.05 15.82
C LEU A 193 -5.69 9.38 14.47
N TRP A 194 -4.66 9.83 13.73
CA TRP A 194 -4.25 9.19 12.48
C TRP A 194 -3.39 7.94 12.70
N ALA A 195 -2.66 7.83 13.81
CA ALA A 195 -1.84 6.66 14.11
C ALA A 195 -2.68 5.49 14.66
N LEU A 196 -3.62 5.76 15.56
CA LEU A 196 -4.38 4.70 16.26
C LEU A 196 -5.04 3.67 15.32
N PRO A 197 -5.68 4.04 14.20
CA PRO A 197 -6.29 3.07 13.30
C PRO A 197 -5.30 2.09 12.65
N LEU A 198 -3.99 2.36 12.68
CA LEU A 198 -2.97 1.44 12.17
C LEU A 198 -3.02 0.06 12.85
N VAL A 199 -3.45 -0.02 14.12
CA VAL A 199 -3.61 -1.30 14.84
C VAL A 199 -4.68 -2.21 14.25
N LEU A 200 -5.57 -1.67 13.41
CA LEU A 200 -6.62 -2.41 12.70
C LEU A 200 -6.21 -2.74 11.25
N VAL A 201 -5.08 -2.21 10.80
CA VAL A 201 -4.59 -2.42 9.44
C VAL A 201 -3.84 -3.73 9.34
N LYS A 202 -2.87 -3.96 10.22
CA LYS A 202 -2.07 -5.17 10.29
C LYS A 202 -1.51 -5.33 11.70
N GLU A 203 -1.37 -6.57 12.17
CA GLU A 203 -0.96 -6.90 13.53
C GLU A 203 0.37 -6.27 13.97
N ASP A 204 1.34 -6.13 13.07
CA ASP A 204 2.67 -5.57 13.37
C ASP A 204 2.68 -4.03 13.43
N LEU A 205 1.65 -3.37 12.87
CA LEU A 205 1.59 -1.92 12.81
C LEU A 205 1.29 -1.28 14.17
N GLY A 206 0.89 -2.04 15.19
CA GLY A 206 0.84 -1.56 16.57
C GLY A 206 2.22 -1.14 17.10
N VAL A 207 3.29 -1.84 16.69
CA VAL A 207 4.67 -1.42 17.02
C VAL A 207 5.03 -0.11 16.32
N THR A 208 4.48 0.14 15.12
CA THR A 208 4.62 1.42 14.41
C THR A 208 3.90 2.55 15.14
N VAL A 209 2.71 2.31 15.69
CA VAL A 209 2.00 3.27 16.57
C VAL A 209 2.86 3.63 17.78
N ALA A 210 3.48 2.63 18.40
CA ALA A 210 4.39 2.86 19.53
C ALA A 210 5.62 3.68 19.11
N ALA A 211 6.23 3.38 17.96
CA ALA A 211 7.35 4.14 17.42
C ALA A 211 6.99 5.61 17.11
N ILE A 212 5.77 5.89 16.65
CA ILE A 212 5.25 7.26 16.51
C ILE A 212 5.16 7.96 17.86
N GLY A 213 4.67 7.26 18.90
CA GLY A 213 4.69 7.75 20.28
C GLY A 213 6.10 8.11 20.75
N VAL A 214 7.09 7.24 20.51
CA VAL A 214 8.50 7.53 20.81
C VAL A 214 9.02 8.74 20.03
N ALA A 215 8.70 8.87 18.74
CA ALA A 215 9.10 10.02 17.93
C ALA A 215 8.54 11.34 18.49
N ILE A 216 7.32 11.33 19.02
CA ILE A 216 6.71 12.48 19.72
C ILE A 216 7.49 12.78 21.00
N LEU A 217 7.79 11.78 21.84
CA LEU A 217 8.57 11.97 23.08
C LEU A 217 9.95 12.58 22.79
N VAL A 218 10.65 12.09 21.77
CA VAL A 218 11.95 12.64 21.33
C VAL A 218 11.80 14.08 20.85
N SER A 219 10.72 14.40 20.12
CA SER A 219 10.44 15.75 19.66
C SER A 219 10.16 16.73 20.80
N LEU A 220 9.46 16.28 21.86
CA LEU A 220 9.17 17.07 23.06
C LEU A 220 10.44 17.39 23.86
N ARG A 221 11.41 16.47 23.96
CA ARG A 221 12.70 16.72 24.64
C ARG A 221 13.45 17.95 24.08
N ARG A 222 13.30 18.23 22.78
CA ARG A 222 13.99 19.33 22.10
C ARG A 222 13.31 20.69 22.22
N THR A 223 12.05 20.73 22.64
CA THR A 223 11.18 21.91 22.42
C THR A 223 10.32 22.29 23.63
N GLY A 224 10.47 21.58 24.75
CA GLY A 224 9.72 21.82 25.99
C GLY A 224 8.78 20.66 26.33
N ARG A 225 8.67 20.35 27.63
CA ARG A 225 7.82 19.27 28.14
C ARG A 225 6.39 19.76 28.33
N ASP A 226 5.49 19.46 27.40
CA ASP A 226 4.04 19.52 27.61
C ASP A 226 3.57 18.20 28.25
N PRO A 227 3.12 18.19 29.53
CA PRO A 227 2.68 16.98 30.20
C PRO A 227 1.50 16.28 29.50
N ARG A 228 0.65 17.02 28.79
CA ARG A 228 -0.47 16.43 28.03
C ARG A 228 0.05 15.69 26.81
N ALA A 229 0.99 16.27 26.08
CA ALA A 229 1.64 15.62 24.94
C ALA A 229 2.46 14.39 25.36
N VAL A 230 3.15 14.46 26.52
CA VAL A 230 3.87 13.30 27.07
C VAL A 230 2.90 12.16 27.39
N ARG A 231 1.80 12.43 28.11
CA ARG A 231 0.78 11.40 28.42
C ARG A 231 0.19 10.78 27.15
N LEU A 232 -0.12 11.59 26.14
CA LEU A 232 -0.62 11.11 24.85
C LEU A 232 0.40 10.18 24.18
N ALA A 233 1.66 10.59 24.13
CA ALA A 233 2.72 9.82 23.49
C ALA A 233 3.00 8.50 24.23
N CYS A 234 3.03 8.52 25.56
CA CYS A 234 3.11 7.29 26.37
C CYS A 234 1.89 6.39 26.15
N GLY A 235 0.69 6.97 26.04
CA GLY A 235 -0.54 6.24 25.71
C GLY A 235 -0.44 5.53 24.35
N LEU A 236 0.11 6.18 23.32
CA LEU A 236 0.37 5.56 22.02
C LEU A 236 1.36 4.40 22.11
N VAL A 237 2.43 4.53 22.90
CA VAL A 237 3.41 3.46 23.13
C VAL A 237 2.73 2.25 23.78
N VAL A 238 2.03 2.46 24.89
CA VAL A 238 1.39 1.37 25.63
C VAL A 238 0.30 0.70 24.78
N LEU A 239 -0.58 1.49 24.15
CA LEU A 239 -1.68 0.96 23.35
C LEU A 239 -1.17 0.24 22.10
N GLY A 240 -0.17 0.78 21.40
CA GLY A 240 0.40 0.14 20.21
C GLY A 240 1.03 -1.22 20.53
N LEU A 241 1.82 -1.29 21.60
CA LEU A 241 2.42 -2.56 22.05
C LEU A 241 1.37 -3.54 22.55
N LEU A 242 0.41 -3.08 23.36
CA LEU A 242 -0.67 -3.92 23.87
C LEU A 242 -1.53 -4.47 22.73
N ALA A 243 -1.89 -3.64 21.75
CA ALA A 243 -2.66 -4.08 20.59
C ALA A 243 -1.91 -5.13 19.76
N THR A 244 -0.60 -4.96 19.57
CA THR A 244 0.25 -5.96 18.89
C THR A 244 0.23 -7.29 19.64
N VAL A 245 0.44 -7.26 20.96
CA VAL A 245 0.42 -8.47 21.80
C VAL A 245 -0.94 -9.15 21.71
N LEU A 246 -2.04 -8.41 21.90
CA LEU A 246 -3.39 -8.95 21.82
C LEU A 246 -3.72 -9.51 20.43
N ALA A 247 -3.27 -8.85 19.36
CA ALA A 247 -3.47 -9.35 18.00
C ALA A 247 -2.78 -10.72 17.82
N LEU A 248 -1.51 -10.82 18.22
CA LEU A 248 -0.70 -12.02 18.03
C LEU A 248 -1.05 -13.18 18.98
N THR A 249 -1.46 -12.90 20.21
CA THR A 249 -1.69 -13.94 21.24
C THR A 249 -3.15 -14.26 21.49
N VAL A 250 -4.08 -13.40 21.06
CA VAL A 250 -5.51 -13.59 21.30
C VAL A 250 -6.29 -13.59 19.98
N ALA A 251 -6.25 -12.49 19.21
CA ALA A 251 -7.12 -12.34 18.06
C ALA A 251 -6.83 -13.36 16.96
N ILE A 252 -5.57 -13.45 16.51
CA ILE A 252 -5.17 -14.39 15.46
C ILE A 252 -5.39 -15.85 15.92
N PRO A 253 -4.89 -16.30 17.09
CA PRO A 253 -5.16 -17.65 17.57
C PRO A 253 -6.65 -18.01 17.68
N ALA A 254 -7.51 -17.05 18.06
CA ALA A 254 -8.95 -17.29 18.16
C ALA A 254 -9.64 -17.56 16.81
N PHE A 255 -9.04 -17.12 15.70
CA PHE A 255 -9.57 -17.32 14.35
C PHE A 255 -8.77 -18.32 13.50
N ASN A 256 -7.56 -18.72 13.93
CA ASN A 256 -6.72 -19.67 13.21
C ASN A 256 -7.18 -21.12 13.46
N THR A 257 -7.24 -21.95 12.41
CA THR A 257 -7.68 -23.35 12.52
C THR A 257 -6.77 -24.24 13.37
N THR A 258 -5.52 -23.84 13.60
CA THR A 258 -4.54 -24.55 14.44
C THR A 258 -4.38 -23.93 15.84
N GLY A 259 -5.06 -22.82 16.13
CA GLY A 259 -4.93 -22.09 17.40
C GLY A 259 -3.58 -21.41 17.61
N SER A 260 -2.77 -21.23 16.57
CA SER A 260 -1.44 -20.60 16.64
C SER A 260 -1.23 -19.59 15.51
N TYR A 261 -0.33 -18.61 15.68
CA TYR A 261 0.06 -17.71 14.60
C TYR A 261 1.15 -18.37 13.74
N ASP A 262 0.79 -18.73 12.50
CA ASP A 262 1.63 -19.56 11.63
C ASP A 262 2.99 -18.93 11.29
N TYR A 263 3.11 -17.60 11.33
CA TYR A 263 4.38 -16.92 11.09
C TYR A 263 5.40 -17.04 12.22
N TRP A 264 5.00 -17.47 13.43
CA TRP A 264 5.98 -17.89 14.45
C TRP A 264 6.89 -18.99 13.92
N LYS A 265 6.37 -19.91 13.08
CA LYS A 265 7.17 -20.96 12.45
C LYS A 265 8.25 -20.42 11.51
N LYS A 266 8.05 -19.21 10.95
CA LYS A 266 9.08 -18.50 10.16
C LYS A 266 10.16 -17.84 11.04
N LEU A 267 9.89 -17.64 12.33
CA LEU A 267 10.86 -17.20 13.34
C LEU A 267 11.54 -18.39 14.04
N ASP A 268 10.85 -19.52 14.17
CA ASP A 268 11.28 -20.73 14.88
C ASP A 268 12.03 -21.75 14.00
N GLY A 269 12.63 -21.31 12.89
CA GLY A 269 13.46 -22.19 12.07
C GLY A 269 14.53 -22.87 12.94
N GLN A 270 14.61 -24.20 12.91
CA GLN A 270 15.66 -24.94 13.62
C GLN A 270 17.03 -24.63 12.97
N GLY A 271 17.71 -23.60 13.47
CA GLY A 271 19.00 -23.11 12.98
C GLY A 271 19.55 -22.00 13.89
N PRO A 272 20.81 -21.56 13.71
CA PRO A 272 21.33 -20.39 14.42
C PRO A 272 20.45 -19.17 14.13
N ALA A 273 20.33 -18.27 15.10
CA ALA A 273 19.47 -17.09 15.03
C ALA A 273 19.61 -16.36 13.68
N PRO A 274 18.50 -15.83 13.11
CA PRO A 274 18.52 -15.17 11.82
C PRO A 274 19.42 -13.94 11.89
N VAL A 275 20.53 -13.99 11.16
CA VAL A 275 21.40 -12.82 10.95
C VAL A 275 21.37 -12.55 9.45
N ILE A 276 20.60 -11.55 9.05
CA ILE A 276 20.73 -10.98 7.70
C ILE A 276 22.22 -10.69 7.43
N PRO A 277 22.78 -11.07 6.26
CA PRO A 277 24.15 -10.72 5.94
C PRO A 277 24.35 -9.19 6.07
N PRO A 278 25.35 -8.70 6.83
CA PRO A 278 25.50 -7.27 7.11
C PRO A 278 25.55 -6.40 5.84
N LEU A 279 26.15 -6.94 4.78
CA LEU A 279 26.21 -6.29 3.47
C LEU A 279 24.80 -6.16 2.83
N THR A 280 23.95 -7.17 2.96
CA THR A 280 22.57 -7.13 2.48
C THR A 280 21.76 -6.09 3.24
N ALA A 281 21.85 -6.09 4.58
CA ALA A 281 21.19 -5.09 5.41
C ALA A 281 21.62 -3.66 5.05
N LEU A 282 22.94 -3.43 4.90
CA LEU A 282 23.49 -2.15 4.48
C LEU A 282 22.99 -1.75 3.09
N ARG A 283 23.01 -2.67 2.11
CA ARG A 283 22.53 -2.42 0.75
C ARG A 283 21.06 -2.03 0.76
N THR A 284 20.21 -2.75 1.49
CA THR A 284 18.78 -2.47 1.60
C THR A 284 18.53 -1.09 2.25
N LEU A 285 19.23 -0.75 3.33
CA LEU A 285 19.14 0.57 3.96
C LEU A 285 19.58 1.70 3.01
N LEU A 286 20.70 1.52 2.31
CA LEU A 286 21.19 2.50 1.34
C LEU A 286 20.22 2.65 0.17
N TRP A 287 19.60 1.56 -0.30
CA TRP A 287 18.60 1.62 -1.37
C TRP A 287 17.31 2.30 -0.95
N ILE A 288 16.92 2.16 0.33
CA ILE A 288 15.81 2.89 0.89
C ILE A 288 16.17 4.38 1.03
N LEU A 289 17.33 4.73 1.58
CA LEU A 289 17.62 6.10 2.02
C LEU A 289 18.32 6.98 0.99
N LEU A 290 19.19 6.43 0.14
CA LEU A 290 20.02 7.20 -0.79
C LEU A 290 19.19 7.79 -1.95
N PRO A 291 18.48 7.01 -2.79
CA PRO A 291 17.73 7.56 -3.92
C PRO A 291 16.50 8.38 -3.47
N THR A 292 15.93 8.08 -2.29
CA THR A 292 14.72 8.77 -1.81
C THR A 292 15.02 10.00 -0.96
N THR A 293 16.12 10.00 -0.19
CA THR A 293 16.40 11.06 0.80
C THR A 293 17.81 11.64 0.74
N GLY A 294 18.71 11.12 -0.10
CA GLY A 294 20.12 11.50 -0.08
C GLY A 294 20.77 11.32 1.30
N LEU A 295 20.28 10.37 2.10
CA LEU A 295 20.66 10.16 3.51
C LEU A 295 20.29 11.30 4.47
N LEU A 296 19.65 12.39 4.01
CA LEU A 296 19.36 13.54 4.85
C LEU A 296 18.26 13.24 5.89
N ALA A 297 17.37 12.28 5.61
CA ALA A 297 16.32 11.86 6.53
C ALA A 297 16.85 11.32 7.87
N LEU A 298 18.10 10.83 7.91
CA LEU A 298 18.77 10.41 9.16
C LEU A 298 18.86 11.51 10.22
N ARG A 299 18.71 12.79 9.82
CA ARG A 299 18.70 13.94 10.74
C ARG A 299 17.32 14.19 11.37
N SER A 300 16.31 13.39 11.07
CA SER A 300 14.95 13.55 11.58
C SER A 300 14.57 12.47 12.60
N PRO A 301 14.00 12.85 13.76
CA PRO A 301 13.46 11.88 14.71
C PRO A 301 12.22 11.16 14.17
N VAL A 302 11.59 11.64 13.10
CA VAL A 302 10.46 10.97 12.45
C VAL A 302 10.88 9.60 11.91
N LEU A 303 12.15 9.42 11.55
CA LEU A 303 12.67 8.15 11.04
C LEU A 303 12.57 7.00 12.06
N ILE A 304 12.37 7.29 13.35
CA ILE A 304 12.06 6.27 14.37
C ILE A 304 10.84 5.43 13.97
N ALA A 305 9.85 6.01 13.29
CA ALA A 305 8.67 5.29 12.83
C ALA A 305 8.97 4.22 11.76
N ALA A 306 10.14 4.27 11.10
CA ALA A 306 10.57 3.25 10.16
C ALA A 306 11.25 2.05 10.84
N VAL A 307 11.69 2.21 12.09
CA VAL A 307 12.46 1.19 12.81
C VAL A 307 11.72 -0.14 12.92
N PRO A 308 10.43 -0.20 13.29
CA PRO A 308 9.73 -1.47 13.41
C PRO A 308 9.73 -2.26 12.11
N THR A 309 9.38 -1.62 10.99
CA THR A 309 9.34 -2.23 9.66
C THR A 309 10.72 -2.68 9.19
N VAL A 310 11.79 -1.93 9.50
CA VAL A 310 13.16 -2.34 9.15
C VAL A 310 13.65 -3.49 10.04
N ALA A 311 13.34 -3.43 11.34
CA ALA A 311 13.83 -4.39 12.33
C ALA A 311 13.29 -5.79 12.08
N TRP A 312 11.97 -5.94 11.84
CA TRP A 312 11.41 -7.29 11.61
C TRP A 312 11.94 -7.91 10.32
N ARG A 313 12.21 -7.10 9.28
CA ARG A 313 12.84 -7.59 8.04
C ARG A 313 14.21 -8.19 8.30
N PHE A 314 14.99 -7.59 9.19
CA PHE A 314 16.34 -8.08 9.52
C PHE A 314 16.35 -9.26 10.49
N VAL A 315 15.21 -9.55 11.12
CA VAL A 315 15.00 -10.70 12.03
C VAL A 315 14.32 -11.88 11.32
N SER A 316 13.73 -11.69 10.13
CA SER A 316 13.04 -12.78 9.43
C SER A 316 14.01 -13.69 8.65
N HIS A 317 13.73 -15.00 8.61
CA HIS A 317 14.46 -16.01 7.83
C HIS A 317 14.09 -16.09 6.34
N ASP A 318 13.21 -15.21 5.86
CA ASP A 318 12.66 -15.28 4.51
C ASP A 318 13.26 -14.17 3.64
N ASP A 319 14.10 -14.57 2.68
CA ASP A 319 14.89 -13.70 1.81
C ASP A 319 14.02 -12.70 1.00
N HIS A 320 12.75 -13.03 0.76
CA HIS A 320 11.80 -12.14 0.08
C HIS A 320 11.58 -10.83 0.84
N TYR A 321 11.77 -10.83 2.16
CA TYR A 321 11.66 -9.63 2.98
C TYR A 321 12.92 -8.77 2.94
N TRP A 322 14.07 -9.26 2.47
CA TRP A 322 15.32 -8.50 2.48
C TRP A 322 15.52 -7.65 1.22
N GLY A 323 14.84 -8.02 0.14
CA GLY A 323 14.96 -7.40 -1.18
C GLY A 323 14.23 -6.07 -1.37
N THR A 324 14.30 -5.58 -2.60
CA THR A 324 13.62 -4.35 -3.07
C THR A 324 12.35 -4.67 -3.86
N ASP A 325 11.99 -5.94 -3.91
CA ASP A 325 10.78 -6.42 -4.57
C ASP A 325 9.60 -6.40 -3.59
N TRP A 326 8.41 -6.66 -4.12
CA TRP A 326 7.14 -6.73 -3.37
C TRP A 326 6.73 -5.42 -2.69
N HIS A 327 5.69 -5.50 -1.86
CA HIS A 327 5.01 -4.34 -1.29
C HIS A 327 5.61 -3.82 0.02
N TYR A 328 6.54 -4.54 0.66
CA TYR A 328 7.05 -4.27 2.02
C TYR A 328 7.69 -2.88 2.21
N ASN A 329 8.11 -2.25 1.12
CA ASN A 329 8.74 -0.94 1.14
C ASN A 329 7.75 0.22 1.09
N ALA A 330 6.49 -0.02 0.75
CA ALA A 330 5.49 1.03 0.58
C ALA A 330 5.32 1.83 1.88
N VAL A 331 5.08 1.15 3.01
CA VAL A 331 4.85 1.81 4.32
C VAL A 331 6.05 2.62 4.82
N LEU A 332 7.26 2.34 4.32
CA LEU A 332 8.45 3.13 4.62
C LEU A 332 8.47 4.47 3.86
N MET A 333 7.86 4.55 2.67
CA MET A 333 7.92 5.74 1.81
C MET A 333 7.31 6.98 2.49
N PRO A 334 6.10 6.95 3.09
CA PRO A 334 5.58 8.09 3.85
C PRO A 334 6.54 8.54 4.95
N VAL A 335 7.17 7.59 5.65
CA VAL A 335 8.08 7.88 6.76
C VAL A 335 9.33 8.60 6.28
N VAL A 336 10.03 8.04 5.29
CA VAL A 336 11.33 8.59 4.83
C VAL A 336 11.16 9.94 4.13
N PHE A 337 10.08 10.16 3.39
CA PHE A 337 9.82 11.45 2.73
C PHE A 337 9.37 12.55 3.71
N VAL A 338 8.58 12.21 4.73
CA VAL A 338 8.26 13.17 5.81
C VAL A 338 9.50 13.47 6.65
N ALA A 339 10.32 12.46 6.97
CA ALA A 339 11.60 12.62 7.67
C ALA A 339 12.60 13.49 6.87
N LEU A 340 12.68 13.28 5.55
CA LEU A 340 13.44 14.12 4.63
C LEU A 340 12.98 15.58 4.69
N THR A 341 11.67 15.81 4.58
CA THR A 341 11.08 17.16 4.60
C THR A 341 11.39 17.89 5.91
N ASP A 342 11.24 17.19 7.03
CA ASP A 342 11.56 17.68 8.37
C ASP A 342 13.07 18.01 8.52
N ALA A 343 13.95 17.15 7.98
CA ALA A 343 15.39 17.39 7.97
C ALA A 343 15.78 18.57 7.06
N LEU A 344 15.18 18.70 5.88
CA LEU A 344 15.38 19.81 4.94
C LEU A 344 15.00 21.16 5.55
N ALA A 345 13.85 21.22 6.23
CA ALA A 345 13.35 22.44 6.87
C ALA A 345 14.33 23.02 7.89
N ARG A 346 15.07 22.16 8.61
CA ARG A 346 16.15 22.58 9.52
C ARG A 346 17.45 22.88 8.78
N THR A 347 17.83 22.04 7.82
CA THR A 347 19.17 22.06 7.21
C THR A 347 19.35 23.22 6.24
N ARG A 348 18.28 23.73 5.63
CA ARG A 348 18.32 24.93 4.77
C ARG A 348 18.76 26.20 5.50
N HIS A 349 18.68 26.22 6.84
CA HIS A 349 19.14 27.33 7.67
C HIS A 349 20.50 27.02 8.34
N SER A 350 21.21 25.98 7.88
CA SER A 350 22.52 25.63 8.44
C SER A 350 23.55 26.74 8.22
N PRO A 351 24.43 27.02 9.20
CA PRO A 351 25.56 27.92 9.01
C PRO A 351 26.59 27.36 8.02
N ARG A 352 26.65 26.04 7.84
CA ARG A 352 27.56 25.38 6.90
C ARG A 352 27.04 25.54 5.47
N GLY A 353 27.74 26.32 4.65
CA GLY A 353 27.32 26.66 3.29
C GLY A 353 27.07 25.45 2.38
N TRP A 354 27.89 24.40 2.50
CA TRP A 354 27.73 23.17 1.72
C TRP A 354 26.44 22.41 2.08
N LEU A 355 26.09 22.30 3.38
CA LEU A 355 24.84 21.67 3.83
C LEU A 355 23.62 22.45 3.37
N ARG A 356 23.70 23.78 3.41
CA ARG A 356 22.64 24.66 2.91
C ARG A 356 22.43 24.46 1.41
N ARG A 357 23.51 24.49 0.61
CA ARG A 357 23.46 24.23 -0.84
C ARG A 357 22.91 22.85 -1.14
N TYR A 358 23.37 21.84 -0.42
CA TYR A 358 22.88 20.47 -0.52
C TYR A 358 21.37 20.38 -0.27
N ALA A 359 20.88 20.93 0.85
CA ALA A 359 19.45 20.96 1.17
C ALA A 359 18.61 21.74 0.15
N HIS A 360 19.16 22.76 -0.50
CA HIS A 360 18.44 23.51 -1.53
C HIS A 360 18.23 22.73 -2.82
N GLN A 361 19.20 21.89 -3.21
CA GLN A 361 19.17 21.10 -4.46
C GLN A 361 18.53 19.73 -4.29
N LEU A 362 18.57 19.18 -3.07
CA LEU A 362 18.13 17.82 -2.80
C LEU A 362 16.68 17.51 -3.24
N PRO A 363 15.67 18.39 -3.07
CA PRO A 363 14.32 18.12 -3.57
C PRO A 363 14.26 17.85 -5.08
N ALA A 364 15.01 18.60 -5.88
CA ALA A 364 15.08 18.39 -7.32
C ALA A 364 15.89 17.12 -7.64
N ALA A 365 16.96 16.84 -6.90
CA ALA A 365 17.77 15.65 -7.09
C ALA A 365 16.99 14.36 -6.80
N VAL A 366 16.22 14.29 -5.70
CA VAL A 366 15.42 13.09 -5.38
C VAL A 366 14.24 12.93 -6.34
N ALA A 367 13.65 14.03 -6.83
CA ALA A 367 12.65 13.97 -7.89
C ALA A 367 13.25 13.44 -9.21
N GLY A 368 14.42 13.95 -9.60
CA GLY A 368 15.16 13.46 -10.76
C GLY A 368 15.54 11.98 -10.63
N ALA A 369 16.01 11.56 -9.46
CA ALA A 369 16.32 10.16 -9.19
C ALA A 369 15.07 9.26 -9.27
N ALA A 370 13.95 9.67 -8.67
CA ALA A 370 12.69 8.92 -8.74
C ALA A 370 12.18 8.79 -10.18
N LEU A 371 12.23 9.86 -10.97
CA LEU A 371 11.83 9.84 -12.38
C LEU A 371 12.79 9.00 -13.25
N ALA A 372 14.10 9.10 -13.02
CA ALA A 372 15.08 8.30 -13.74
C ALA A 372 14.93 6.80 -13.44
N LEU A 373 14.79 6.44 -12.15
CA LEU A 373 14.51 5.06 -11.74
C LEU A 373 13.18 4.56 -12.27
N SER A 374 12.22 5.45 -12.52
CA SER A 374 10.92 5.07 -13.07
C SER A 374 11.02 4.37 -14.41
N ALA A 375 12.08 4.64 -15.20
CA ALA A 375 12.33 3.95 -16.47
C ALA A 375 12.57 2.43 -16.32
N SER A 376 12.96 1.97 -15.12
CA SER A 376 13.11 0.55 -14.78
C SER A 376 12.02 0.05 -13.83
N LEU A 377 10.95 0.82 -13.64
CA LEU A 377 9.87 0.51 -12.69
C LEU A 377 8.51 0.43 -13.41
N PRO A 378 7.50 -0.17 -12.75
CA PRO A 378 6.21 -0.48 -13.37
C PRO A 378 5.50 0.68 -14.08
N LEU A 379 5.63 1.93 -13.61
CA LEU A 379 4.97 3.06 -14.29
C LEU A 379 5.50 3.32 -15.70
N TYR A 380 6.73 2.91 -16.03
CA TYR A 380 7.26 3.03 -17.38
C TYR A 380 6.40 2.31 -18.41
N ALA A 381 5.78 1.18 -18.03
CA ALA A 381 4.90 0.42 -18.91
C ALA A 381 3.74 1.28 -19.46
N LEU A 382 3.28 2.30 -18.74
CA LEU A 382 2.22 3.20 -19.23
C LEU A 382 2.65 4.06 -20.43
N THR A 383 3.94 4.14 -20.72
CA THR A 383 4.45 4.81 -21.93
C THR A 383 4.49 3.88 -23.14
N GLU A 384 4.33 2.57 -22.93
CA GLU A 384 4.42 1.56 -23.98
C GLU A 384 3.05 1.23 -24.59
N PRO A 385 2.87 1.32 -25.92
CA PRO A 385 1.61 0.97 -26.58
C PRO A 385 1.16 -0.47 -26.32
N ALA A 386 2.10 -1.38 -26.06
CA ALA A 386 1.82 -2.78 -25.76
C ALA A 386 1.02 -2.97 -24.46
N THR A 387 1.15 -2.05 -23.50
CA THR A 387 0.41 -2.10 -22.22
C THR A 387 -1.10 -1.98 -22.39
N TYR A 388 -1.54 -1.34 -23.48
CA TYR A 388 -2.96 -1.12 -23.78
C TYR A 388 -3.54 -2.16 -24.73
N ARG A 389 -2.75 -3.13 -25.19
CA ARG A 389 -3.21 -4.23 -26.06
C ARG A 389 -3.39 -5.49 -25.23
N ILE A 390 -4.58 -6.09 -25.33
CA ILE A 390 -4.85 -7.42 -24.76
C ILE A 390 -4.43 -8.47 -25.80
N PRO A 391 -3.41 -9.29 -25.50
CA PRO A 391 -2.94 -10.34 -26.41
C PRO A 391 -4.03 -11.40 -26.71
N GLU A 392 -3.97 -12.04 -27.89
CA GLU A 392 -4.98 -13.06 -28.26
C GLU A 392 -4.95 -14.28 -27.34
N ASN A 393 -3.78 -14.69 -26.85
CA ASN A 393 -3.68 -15.78 -25.87
C ASN A 393 -4.44 -15.46 -24.57
N VAL A 394 -4.38 -14.21 -24.10
CA VAL A 394 -5.15 -13.78 -22.92
C VAL A 394 -6.65 -13.83 -23.20
N ARG A 395 -7.08 -13.40 -24.40
CA ARG A 395 -8.50 -13.51 -24.80
C ARG A 395 -8.95 -14.97 -24.92
N ALA A 396 -8.10 -15.85 -25.42
CA ALA A 396 -8.37 -17.27 -25.52
C ALA A 396 -8.49 -17.92 -24.13
N THR A 397 -7.58 -17.61 -23.20
CA THR A 397 -7.66 -18.05 -21.81
C THR A 397 -8.93 -17.53 -21.12
N GLU A 398 -9.30 -16.25 -21.29
CA GLU A 398 -10.57 -15.70 -20.80
C GLU A 398 -11.79 -16.48 -21.33
N ARG A 399 -11.82 -16.80 -22.63
CA ARG A 399 -12.89 -17.63 -23.23
C ARG A 399 -12.93 -19.04 -22.63
N LEU A 400 -11.76 -19.65 -22.40
CA LEU A 400 -11.66 -20.97 -21.77
C LEU A 400 -12.19 -20.93 -20.32
N LEU A 401 -11.76 -19.96 -19.51
CA LEU A 401 -12.25 -19.78 -18.14
C LEU A 401 -13.74 -19.45 -18.10
N GLY A 402 -14.26 -18.72 -19.09
CA GLY A 402 -15.68 -18.40 -19.22
C GLY A 402 -16.59 -19.62 -19.44
N ARG A 403 -16.04 -20.79 -19.79
CA ARG A 403 -16.78 -22.06 -19.88
C ARG A 403 -17.05 -22.69 -18.50
N ILE A 404 -16.41 -22.20 -17.44
CA ILE A 404 -16.68 -22.62 -16.06
C ILE A 404 -17.97 -21.89 -15.59
N PRO A 405 -19.00 -22.61 -15.14
CA PRO A 405 -20.24 -22.00 -14.64
C PRO A 405 -20.04 -21.17 -13.37
N ASP A 406 -20.88 -20.15 -13.19
CA ASP A 406 -20.95 -19.38 -11.94
C ASP A 406 -21.34 -20.28 -10.77
N GLY A 407 -20.76 -20.02 -9.61
CA GLY A 407 -20.98 -20.80 -8.39
C GLY A 407 -20.26 -22.16 -8.37
N ALA A 408 -19.57 -22.56 -9.45
CA ALA A 408 -18.82 -23.81 -9.49
C ALA A 408 -17.69 -23.82 -8.45
N THR A 409 -17.36 -25.01 -7.96
CA THR A 409 -16.16 -25.22 -7.14
C THR A 409 -14.95 -25.41 -8.05
N VAL A 410 -13.93 -24.58 -7.86
CA VAL A 410 -12.72 -24.59 -8.68
C VAL A 410 -11.50 -24.72 -7.79
N GLU A 411 -10.61 -25.63 -8.12
CA GLU A 411 -9.27 -25.67 -7.55
C GLU A 411 -8.28 -25.16 -8.59
N ALA A 412 -7.38 -24.24 -8.21
CA ALA A 412 -6.51 -23.59 -9.18
C ALA A 412 -5.07 -23.42 -8.67
N SER A 413 -4.12 -23.61 -9.59
CA SER A 413 -2.69 -23.30 -9.40
C SER A 413 -2.23 -22.10 -10.23
N ASP A 414 -3.01 -21.72 -11.25
CA ASP A 414 -2.74 -20.55 -12.08
C ASP A 414 -3.24 -19.26 -11.39
N VAL A 415 -2.29 -18.49 -10.85
CA VAL A 415 -2.54 -17.21 -10.16
C VAL A 415 -3.34 -16.22 -11.01
N ALA A 416 -3.07 -16.16 -12.31
CA ALA A 416 -3.80 -15.26 -13.19
C ALA A 416 -5.26 -15.68 -13.31
N ALA A 417 -5.53 -16.99 -13.43
CA ALA A 417 -6.88 -17.53 -13.49
C ALA A 417 -7.64 -17.38 -12.16
N ILE A 418 -6.96 -17.56 -11.02
CA ILE A 418 -7.54 -17.35 -9.68
C ILE A 418 -8.21 -15.97 -9.61
N SER A 419 -7.49 -14.92 -10.00
CA SER A 419 -8.00 -13.54 -9.98
C SER A 419 -9.19 -13.28 -10.91
N ARG A 420 -9.52 -14.19 -11.84
CA ARG A 420 -10.69 -14.08 -12.71
C ARG A 420 -11.89 -14.88 -12.22
N LEU A 421 -11.64 -15.90 -11.40
CA LEU A 421 -12.66 -16.83 -10.95
C LEU A 421 -13.15 -16.52 -9.55
N THR A 422 -12.35 -15.91 -8.67
CA THR A 422 -12.74 -15.73 -7.27
C THR A 422 -14.04 -14.95 -7.10
N GLY A 423 -14.35 -13.99 -7.97
CA GLY A 423 -15.59 -13.20 -7.90
C GLY A 423 -16.87 -13.94 -8.32
N ARG A 424 -16.76 -15.04 -9.07
CA ARG A 424 -17.90 -15.80 -9.61
C ARG A 424 -17.96 -17.26 -9.18
N CYS A 425 -16.85 -17.82 -8.72
CA CYS A 425 -16.70 -19.21 -8.30
C CYS A 425 -16.27 -19.31 -6.83
N ARG A 426 -16.39 -20.52 -6.27
CA ARG A 426 -15.75 -20.87 -5.00
C ARG A 426 -14.39 -21.49 -5.31
N VAL A 427 -13.33 -20.70 -5.11
CA VAL A 427 -11.96 -21.03 -5.56
C VAL A 427 -11.10 -21.49 -4.39
N PHE A 428 -10.40 -22.61 -4.57
CA PHE A 428 -9.44 -23.19 -3.63
C PHE A 428 -8.04 -23.19 -4.24
N TRP A 429 -7.02 -23.22 -3.38
CA TRP A 429 -5.66 -23.45 -3.82
C TRP A 429 -5.42 -24.93 -4.10
N ILE A 430 -4.58 -25.20 -5.10
CA ILE A 430 -4.22 -26.57 -5.47
C ILE A 430 -3.59 -27.34 -4.30
N GLY A 431 -4.05 -28.56 -4.06
CA GLY A 431 -3.52 -29.48 -3.05
C GLY A 431 -4.00 -29.24 -1.61
N ASP A 432 -4.83 -28.22 -1.32
CA ASP A 432 -5.42 -27.99 0.01
C ASP A 432 -6.94 -27.83 -0.04
N THR A 433 -7.65 -28.82 -0.60
CA THR A 433 -9.12 -28.82 -0.62
C THR A 433 -9.77 -29.51 0.58
N ARG A 434 -8.97 -30.11 1.48
CA ARG A 434 -9.41 -30.82 2.70
C ARG A 434 -10.60 -31.77 2.47
N GLY A 435 -10.54 -32.53 1.37
CA GLY A 435 -11.55 -33.52 0.99
C GLY A 435 -12.71 -32.97 0.14
N ILE A 436 -12.76 -31.67 -0.13
CA ILE A 436 -13.66 -31.10 -1.14
C ILE A 436 -13.18 -31.54 -2.51
N ARG A 437 -14.07 -32.21 -3.25
CA ARG A 437 -13.85 -32.60 -4.63
C ARG A 437 -14.34 -31.45 -5.52
N PRO A 438 -13.47 -30.71 -6.22
CA PRO A 438 -13.89 -29.60 -7.05
C PRO A 438 -14.64 -30.07 -8.31
N ASP A 439 -15.46 -29.18 -8.88
CA ASP A 439 -16.11 -29.40 -10.17
C ASP A 439 -15.13 -29.21 -11.33
N TYR A 440 -14.18 -28.28 -11.16
CA TYR A 440 -13.16 -27.95 -12.15
C TYR A 440 -11.78 -27.78 -11.51
N LEU A 441 -10.73 -28.13 -12.25
CA LEU A 441 -9.37 -27.75 -11.91
C LEU A 441 -8.83 -26.80 -12.99
N VAL A 442 -8.13 -25.76 -12.58
CA VAL A 442 -7.45 -24.82 -13.46
C VAL A 442 -5.97 -24.83 -13.16
N GLU A 443 -5.22 -25.54 -13.98
CA GLU A 443 -3.81 -25.81 -13.74
C GLU A 443 -2.92 -25.11 -14.74
N ARG A 444 -1.76 -24.67 -14.27
CA ARG A 444 -0.68 -24.21 -15.13
C ARG A 444 0.16 -25.41 -15.55
N ALA A 445 0.05 -25.82 -16.81
CA ALA A 445 0.92 -26.82 -17.42
C ALA A 445 2.37 -26.29 -17.44
N GLY A 446 3.25 -26.93 -16.67
CA GLY A 446 4.69 -26.69 -16.75
C GLY A 446 5.27 -27.24 -18.05
N ASP A 447 6.51 -26.82 -18.38
CA ASP A 447 7.19 -27.26 -19.60
C ASP A 447 7.22 -28.79 -19.69
N GLY A 448 6.60 -29.34 -20.75
CA GLY A 448 6.59 -30.78 -21.04
C GLY A 448 5.52 -31.61 -20.33
N LYS A 449 4.67 -31.05 -19.45
CA LYS A 449 3.53 -31.80 -18.87
C LYS A 449 2.39 -31.91 -19.89
N ALA A 450 1.98 -33.13 -20.21
CA ALA A 450 0.80 -33.35 -21.05
C ALA A 450 -0.49 -33.14 -20.25
N ALA A 451 -1.58 -32.75 -20.93
CA ALA A 451 -2.88 -32.59 -20.27
C ALA A 451 -3.38 -33.90 -19.63
N THR A 452 -2.97 -35.05 -20.16
CA THR A 452 -3.24 -36.38 -19.59
C THR A 452 -2.55 -36.60 -18.25
N ASP A 453 -1.36 -36.04 -18.06
CA ASP A 453 -0.61 -36.14 -16.80
C ASP A 453 -1.32 -35.34 -15.71
N LEU A 454 -1.86 -34.17 -16.06
CA LEU A 454 -2.65 -33.34 -15.16
C LEU A 454 -3.97 -34.01 -14.77
N VAL A 455 -4.62 -34.74 -15.68
CA VAL A 455 -5.79 -35.57 -15.35
C VAL A 455 -5.43 -36.63 -14.32
N ALA A 456 -4.34 -37.38 -14.54
CA ALA A 456 -3.89 -38.40 -13.60
C ALA A 456 -3.49 -37.79 -12.23
N GLU A 457 -2.87 -36.61 -12.24
CA GLU A 457 -2.53 -35.86 -11.02
C GLU A 457 -3.79 -35.44 -10.25
N ALA A 458 -4.78 -34.88 -10.94
CA ALA A 458 -6.07 -34.51 -10.37
C ALA A 458 -6.81 -35.70 -9.75
N GLU A 459 -6.82 -36.86 -10.41
CA GLU A 459 -7.46 -38.08 -9.90
C GLU A 459 -6.71 -38.67 -8.69
N ARG A 460 -5.38 -38.51 -8.61
CA ARG A 460 -4.61 -38.85 -7.40
C ARG A 460 -4.89 -37.90 -6.24
N MET A 461 -5.01 -36.60 -6.51
CA MET A 461 -5.35 -35.59 -5.48
C MET A 461 -6.78 -35.76 -4.97
N HIS A 462 -7.69 -36.23 -5.83
CA HIS A 462 -9.11 -36.45 -5.50
C HIS A 462 -9.55 -37.90 -5.73
N PRO A 463 -9.15 -38.84 -4.85
CA PRO A 463 -9.47 -40.26 -5.03
C PRO A 463 -10.96 -40.53 -5.22
N GLY A 464 -11.30 -41.37 -6.20
CA GLY A 464 -12.69 -41.72 -6.52
C GLY A 464 -13.45 -40.65 -7.29
N THR A 465 -12.75 -39.71 -7.94
CA THR A 465 -13.31 -38.82 -8.96
C THR A 465 -12.67 -39.10 -10.31
N ARG A 466 -13.34 -38.68 -11.39
CA ARG A 466 -12.80 -38.71 -12.74
C ARG A 466 -12.81 -37.32 -13.33
N TYR A 467 -11.77 -36.99 -14.09
CA TYR A 467 -11.65 -35.71 -14.78
C TYR A 467 -11.44 -35.91 -16.28
N THR A 468 -11.92 -34.94 -17.06
CA THR A 468 -11.62 -34.84 -18.48
C THR A 468 -11.13 -33.43 -18.81
N VAL A 469 -10.33 -33.31 -19.87
CA VAL A 469 -9.83 -32.01 -20.33
C VAL A 469 -10.98 -31.24 -20.97
N LEU A 470 -11.37 -30.13 -20.36
CA LEU A 470 -12.35 -29.20 -20.93
C LEU A 470 -11.72 -28.40 -22.07
N GLY A 471 -10.47 -27.97 -21.90
CA GLY A 471 -9.67 -27.29 -22.91
C GLY A 471 -8.31 -26.85 -22.40
N THR A 472 -7.45 -26.47 -23.33
CA THR A 472 -6.07 -26.02 -23.09
C THR A 472 -5.81 -24.77 -23.90
N GLU A 473 -5.30 -23.72 -23.26
CA GLU A 473 -4.90 -22.47 -23.91
C GLU A 473 -3.52 -22.05 -23.41
N GLY A 474 -2.51 -22.18 -24.27
CA GLY A 474 -1.11 -21.99 -23.90
C GLY A 474 -0.71 -22.91 -22.75
N ILE A 475 -0.43 -22.31 -21.59
CA ILE A 475 -0.04 -23.01 -20.37
C ILE A 475 -1.20 -23.22 -19.39
N THR A 476 -2.41 -22.73 -19.69
CA THR A 476 -3.57 -22.91 -18.81
C THR A 476 -4.39 -24.11 -19.30
N VAL A 477 -4.61 -25.09 -18.42
CA VAL A 477 -5.42 -26.28 -18.68
C VAL A 477 -6.61 -26.27 -17.75
N VAL A 478 -7.81 -26.48 -18.29
CA VAL A 478 -9.03 -26.62 -17.50
C VAL A 478 -9.51 -28.06 -17.56
N LEU A 479 -9.64 -28.68 -16.39
CA LEU A 479 -10.20 -30.01 -16.23
C LEU A 479 -11.63 -29.89 -15.68
N LYS A 480 -12.52 -30.80 -16.10
CA LYS A 480 -13.90 -30.89 -15.64
C LYS A 480 -14.15 -32.26 -15.03
N ARG A 481 -14.74 -32.28 -13.84
CA ARG A 481 -15.18 -33.51 -13.19
C ARG A 481 -16.32 -34.16 -13.98
N ILE A 482 -16.25 -35.46 -14.15
CA ILE A 482 -17.29 -36.29 -14.77
C ILE A 482 -17.80 -37.34 -13.79
N ALA A 483 -19.02 -37.82 -14.02
CA ALA A 483 -19.58 -38.90 -13.23
C ALA A 483 -18.70 -40.17 -13.39
N PRO A 484 -18.53 -40.98 -12.34
CA PRO A 484 -17.94 -42.30 -12.50
C PRO A 484 -18.82 -43.10 -13.47
N ALA A 485 -18.16 -43.78 -14.41
CA ALA A 485 -18.82 -44.62 -15.41
C ALA A 485 -19.38 -45.89 -14.79
#